data_AF-A0A3A4RCE1-F1
#
_entry.id   AF-A0A3A4RCE1-F1
#
_cell.length_a   1.000
_cell.length_b   1.000
_cell.length_c   1.000
_cell.angle_alpha   90.00
_cell.angle_beta   90.00
_cell.angle_gamma   90.00
#
_symmetry.space_group_name_H-M   'P 1'
#
loop_
_entity.id
_entity.type
_entity.pdbx_description
1 polymer ?
#
loop_
_entity_poly.entity_id
_entity_poly.type
_entity_poly.pdbx_seq_one_letter_code
_entity_poly.pdbx_strand_id
1 'polypeptide(L)'
;MTVPSRLLQQCFQEALAGAPELLARCADAAIASLQAAEKASKEVAQRDRLALAWWGLLQNKIQWGRNFSDHLRDALLAAPEAQTSRPALLSESSLLSLVEDDAVNESLESARLVHSLMPVVEQQLAVLDALMSSVIGLQTVQAER
;
A
#
# COMPACT_ATOMS: atom_id res chain seq x y z
N MET A 1 -5.79 10.75 -25.32
CA MET A 1 -6.49 11.32 -24.15
C MET A 1 -7.77 10.54 -23.92
N THR A 2 -7.67 9.35 -23.32
CA THR A 2 -8.85 8.54 -22.97
C THR A 2 -9.43 9.09 -21.68
N VAL A 3 -10.63 9.66 -21.74
CA VAL A 3 -11.35 10.11 -20.54
C VAL A 3 -11.54 8.89 -19.63
N PRO A 4 -11.06 8.91 -18.37
CA PRO A 4 -11.23 7.78 -17.47
C PRO A 4 -12.73 7.48 -17.31
N SER A 5 -13.10 6.19 -17.33
CA SER A 5 -14.49 5.77 -17.23
C SER A 5 -15.14 6.39 -15.98
N ARG A 6 -16.42 6.76 -16.08
CA ARG A 6 -17.14 7.43 -14.98
C ARG A 6 -17.10 6.63 -13.68
N LEU A 7 -17.11 5.29 -13.79
CA LEU A 7 -16.99 4.37 -12.66
C LEU A 7 -15.61 4.47 -12.00
N LEU A 8 -14.54 4.52 -12.80
CA LEU A 8 -13.17 4.64 -12.29
C LEU A 8 -12.96 5.98 -11.57
N GLN A 9 -13.55 7.06 -12.07
CA GLN A 9 -13.57 8.35 -11.38
C GLN A 9 -14.31 8.29 -10.03
N GLN A 10 -15.43 7.57 -9.96
CA GLN A 10 -16.16 7.36 -8.69
C GLN A 10 -15.34 6.57 -7.69
N CYS A 11 -14.69 5.47 -8.12
CA CYS A 11 -13.81 4.68 -7.25
C CYS A 11 -12.64 5.53 -6.70
N PHE A 12 -12.03 6.38 -7.52
CA PHE A 12 -10.97 7.28 -7.05
C PHE A 12 -11.48 8.30 -6.04
N GLN A 13 -12.68 8.86 -6.24
CA GLN A 13 -13.27 9.78 -5.27
C GLN A 13 -13.56 9.10 -3.93
N GLU A 14 -14.08 7.89 -3.95
CA GLU A 14 -14.34 7.10 -2.74
C GLU A 14 -13.03 6.76 -2.00
N ALA A 15 -12.00 6.31 -2.73
CA ALA A 15 -10.70 6.03 -2.17
C ALA A 15 -10.04 7.28 -1.55
N LEU A 16 -10.12 8.42 -2.23
CA LEU A 16 -9.61 9.70 -1.74
C LEU A 16 -10.36 10.20 -0.51
N ALA A 17 -11.66 9.94 -0.41
CA ALA A 17 -12.46 10.31 0.75
C ALA A 17 -12.06 9.50 2.00
N GLY A 18 -11.73 8.22 1.84
CA GLY A 18 -11.30 7.34 2.93
C GLY A 18 -9.81 7.41 3.29
N ALA A 19 -8.97 7.88 2.37
CA ALA A 19 -7.52 8.00 2.53
C ALA A 19 -7.04 8.72 3.82
N PRO A 20 -7.56 9.91 4.20
CA PRO A 20 -7.07 10.61 5.39
C PRO A 20 -7.38 9.86 6.69
N GLU A 21 -8.54 9.21 6.77
CA GLU A 21 -8.93 8.42 7.93
C GLU A 21 -8.07 7.16 8.06
N LEU A 22 -7.81 6.48 6.93
CA LEU A 22 -6.95 5.30 6.91
C LEU A 22 -5.52 5.65 7.39
N LEU A 23 -4.94 6.74 6.88
CA LEU A 23 -3.63 7.21 7.33
C LEU A 23 -3.64 7.58 8.81
N ALA A 24 -4.70 8.24 9.29
CA ALA A 24 -4.84 8.58 10.70
C ALA A 24 -4.84 7.32 11.59
N ARG A 25 -5.54 6.26 11.18
CA ARG A 25 -5.56 4.98 11.90
C ARG A 25 -4.19 4.28 11.89
N CYS A 26 -3.47 4.33 10.77
CA CYS A 26 -2.11 3.82 10.69
C CYS A 26 -1.16 4.58 11.62
N ALA A 27 -1.26 5.91 11.65
CA ALA A 27 -0.49 6.74 12.57
C ALA A 27 -0.81 6.43 14.03
N ASP A 28 -2.10 6.23 14.38
CA ASP A 28 -2.50 5.83 15.73
C ASP A 28 -1.94 4.47 16.13
N ALA A 29 -1.97 3.49 15.23
CA ALA A 29 -1.38 2.18 15.47
C ALA A 29 0.15 2.27 15.71
N ALA A 30 0.86 3.07 14.91
CA ALA A 30 2.29 3.30 15.06
C ALA A 30 2.64 4.05 16.37
N ILE A 31 1.84 5.05 16.75
CA ILE A 31 2.00 5.75 18.03
C ILE A 31 1.80 4.77 19.19
N ALA A 32 0.76 3.93 19.13
CA ALA A 32 0.50 2.93 20.17
C ALA A 32 1.65 1.91 20.28
N SER A 33 2.21 1.44 19.16
CA SER A 33 3.34 0.51 19.17
C SER A 33 4.61 1.15 19.74
N LEU A 34 4.88 2.42 19.41
CA LEU A 34 6.03 3.15 19.94
C LEU A 34 5.90 3.42 21.45
N GLN A 35 4.70 3.77 21.92
CA GLN A 35 4.43 3.94 23.36
C GLN A 35 4.55 2.62 24.13
N ALA A 36 4.14 1.49 23.52
CA ALA A 36 4.35 0.17 24.12
C ALA A 36 5.83 -0.19 24.22
N ALA A 37 6.60 0.06 23.14
CA ALA A 37 8.05 -0.14 23.12
C ALA A 37 8.77 0.76 24.15
N GLU A 38 8.33 2.02 24.31
CA GLU A 38 8.89 2.95 25.29
C GLU A 38 8.69 2.41 26.72
N LYS A 39 7.49 1.93 27.04
CA LYS A 39 7.18 1.35 28.35
C LYS A 39 7.98 0.08 28.63
N ALA A 40 8.25 -0.72 27.60
CA ALA A 40 9.02 -1.96 27.71
C ALA A 40 10.54 -1.71 27.77
N SER A 41 11.02 -0.55 27.34
CA SER A 41 12.46 -0.26 27.28
C SER A 41 13.05 -0.01 28.68
N LYS A 42 14.22 -0.61 28.91
CA LYS A 42 15.02 -0.49 30.14
C LYS A 42 16.13 0.57 30.02
N GLU A 43 16.43 1.01 28.80
CA GLU A 43 17.49 1.98 28.51
C GLU A 43 16.91 3.38 28.35
N VAL A 44 17.40 4.34 29.15
CA VAL A 44 16.88 5.72 29.16
C VAL A 44 17.02 6.39 27.79
N ALA A 45 18.17 6.23 27.12
CA ALA A 45 18.41 6.81 25.80
C ALA A 45 17.44 6.27 24.72
N GLN A 46 17.06 4.99 24.81
CA GLN A 46 16.11 4.39 23.89
C GLN A 46 14.68 4.88 24.18
N ARG A 47 14.31 5.02 25.45
CA ARG A 47 13.00 5.60 25.85
C ARG A 47 12.84 7.02 25.33
N ASP A 48 13.86 7.86 25.48
CA ASP A 48 13.82 9.25 25.01
C ASP A 48 13.66 9.33 23.49
N ARG A 49 14.35 8.46 22.73
CA ARG A 49 14.18 8.38 21.26
C ARG A 49 12.78 7.96 20.86
N LEU A 50 12.22 6.94 21.52
CA LEU A 50 10.86 6.48 21.28
C LEU A 50 9.84 7.57 21.62
N ALA A 51 10.06 8.30 22.72
CA ALA A 51 9.26 9.43 23.14
C ALA A 51 9.22 10.54 22.08
N LEU A 52 10.39 10.94 21.57
CA LEU A 52 10.50 11.93 20.50
C LEU A 52 9.82 11.46 19.21
N ALA A 53 9.97 10.17 18.85
CA ALA A 53 9.39 9.61 17.64
C ALA A 53 7.86 9.64 17.67
N TRP A 54 7.21 9.15 18.74
CA TRP A 54 5.75 9.17 18.79
C TRP A 54 5.19 10.59 18.96
N TRP A 55 5.90 11.49 19.64
CA TRP A 55 5.55 12.91 19.68
C TRP A 55 5.59 13.55 18.30
N GLY A 56 6.64 13.27 17.52
CA GLY A 56 6.76 13.77 16.14
C GLY A 56 5.63 13.26 15.25
N LEU A 57 5.24 12.00 15.39
CA LEU A 57 4.09 11.45 14.67
C LEU A 57 2.78 12.14 15.08
N LEU A 58 2.57 12.38 16.37
CA LEU A 58 1.35 13.03 16.87
C LEU A 58 1.19 14.46 16.33
N GLN A 59 2.27 15.24 16.30
CA GLN A 59 2.26 16.61 15.79
C GLN A 59 1.95 16.67 14.29
N ASN A 60 2.49 15.74 13.50
CA ASN A 60 2.36 15.76 12.05
C ASN A 60 1.14 15.02 11.51
N LYS A 61 0.50 14.16 12.32
CA LYS A 61 -0.63 13.29 11.92
C LYS A 61 -1.72 14.03 11.12
N ILE A 62 -2.15 15.20 11.59
CA ILE A 62 -3.24 15.97 10.94
C ILE A 62 -2.79 16.50 9.58
N GLN A 63 -1.57 17.03 9.50
CA GLN A 63 -1.01 17.58 8.26
C GLN A 63 -0.77 16.47 7.23
N TRP A 64 -0.25 15.33 7.67
CA TRP A 64 -0.05 14.18 6.80
C TRP A 64 -1.36 13.63 6.25
N GLY A 65 -2.42 13.55 7.04
CA GLY A 65 -3.73 13.12 6.55
C GLY A 65 -4.23 13.98 5.39
N ARG A 66 -4.09 15.31 5.49
CA ARG A 66 -4.47 16.26 4.43
C ARG A 66 -3.57 16.15 3.20
N ASN A 67 -2.26 16.25 3.41
CA ASN A 67 -1.29 16.23 2.31
C ASN A 67 -1.30 14.89 1.57
N PHE A 68 -1.58 13.79 2.27
CA PHE A 68 -1.66 12.47 1.67
C PHE A 68 -2.81 12.35 0.68
N SER A 69 -4.00 12.85 1.00
CA SER A 69 -5.12 12.83 0.04
C SER A 69 -4.82 13.66 -1.20
N ASP A 70 -4.10 14.77 -1.06
CA ASP A 70 -3.70 15.63 -2.19
C ASP A 70 -2.65 14.94 -3.06
N HIS A 71 -1.58 14.40 -2.46
CA HIS A 71 -0.57 13.64 -3.20
C HIS A 71 -1.13 12.38 -3.87
N LEU A 72 -2.06 11.68 -3.21
CA LEU A 72 -2.72 10.50 -3.78
C LEU A 72 -3.55 10.89 -5.00
N ARG A 73 -4.27 12.02 -4.93
CA ARG A 73 -5.02 12.56 -6.07
C ARG A 73 -4.09 12.90 -7.24
N ASP A 74 -3.00 13.61 -6.96
CA ASP A 74 -2.04 13.99 -7.98
C ASP A 74 -1.41 12.76 -8.64
N ALA A 75 -1.06 11.72 -7.84
CA ALA A 75 -0.54 10.47 -8.36
C ALA A 75 -1.56 9.67 -9.20
N LEU A 76 -2.85 9.70 -8.83
CA LEU A 76 -3.92 9.06 -9.61
C LEU A 76 -4.22 9.78 -10.93
N LEU A 77 -4.07 11.11 -10.94
CA LEU A 77 -4.29 11.94 -12.13
C LEU A 77 -3.06 12.02 -13.04
N ALA A 78 -1.86 11.86 -12.48
CA ALA A 78 -0.64 11.63 -13.22
C ALA A 78 -0.72 10.26 -13.90
N ALA A 79 -1.27 10.23 -15.11
CA ALA A 79 -1.26 9.04 -15.96
C ALA A 79 0.19 8.52 -16.05
N PRO A 80 0.44 7.23 -15.72
CA PRO A 80 1.79 6.68 -15.76
C PRO A 80 2.13 6.38 -17.22
N GLU A 81 2.66 7.37 -17.93
CA GLU A 81 3.67 7.06 -18.94
C GLU A 81 4.88 6.53 -18.16
N ALA A 82 4.91 5.21 -18.01
CA ALA A 82 6.02 4.40 -17.53
C ALA A 82 6.07 4.05 -16.02
N GLN A 83 6.27 2.75 -15.78
CA GLN A 83 6.61 2.08 -14.52
C GLN A 83 5.53 1.85 -13.46
N THR A 84 4.36 1.33 -13.84
CA THR A 84 3.39 0.68 -12.92
C THR A 84 3.83 -0.70 -12.41
N SER A 85 5.11 -1.07 -12.49
CA SER A 85 5.61 -2.39 -12.05
C SER A 85 6.86 -2.32 -11.17
N ARG A 86 7.28 -1.14 -10.72
CA ARG A 86 8.32 -1.05 -9.69
C ARG A 86 7.66 -0.69 -8.36
N PRO A 87 7.61 -1.60 -7.39
CA PRO A 87 7.38 -1.15 -6.02
C PRO A 87 8.50 -0.14 -5.74
N ALA A 88 8.10 1.07 -5.35
CA ALA A 88 9.03 2.09 -4.95
C ALA A 88 9.99 1.47 -3.93
N LEU A 89 11.27 1.56 -4.25
CA LEU A 89 12.37 1.10 -3.43
C LEU A 89 12.21 1.68 -2.03
N LEU A 90 11.57 0.93 -1.13
CA LEU A 90 11.83 0.96 0.31
C LEU A 90 13.23 0.36 0.60
N SER A 91 14.13 0.36 -0.39
CA SER A 91 15.33 -0.47 -0.48
C SER A 91 16.54 0.06 0.28
N GLU A 92 16.41 0.99 1.21
CA GLU A 92 17.59 1.42 1.98
C GLU A 92 17.44 1.30 3.50
N SER A 93 16.48 0.51 3.99
CA SER A 93 16.65 -0.14 5.30
C SER A 93 17.54 -1.39 5.22
N SER A 94 17.73 -1.94 4.02
CA SER A 94 18.53 -3.14 3.73
C SER A 94 20.04 -2.90 3.73
N LEU A 95 20.51 -1.65 3.69
CA LEU A 95 21.93 -1.30 3.76
C LEU A 95 22.47 -1.19 5.20
N LEU A 96 21.59 -1.24 6.21
CA LEU A 96 21.96 -1.03 7.61
C LEU A 96 21.67 -2.21 8.54
N SER A 97 21.11 -3.31 8.03
CA SER A 97 20.85 -4.49 8.86
C SER A 97 21.66 -5.68 8.35
N LEU A 98 22.53 -6.19 9.22
CA LEU A 98 23.17 -7.48 9.05
C LEU A 98 22.08 -8.53 8.79
N VAL A 99 22.33 -9.34 7.76
CA VAL A 99 21.46 -10.40 7.28
C VAL A 99 21.10 -11.34 8.44
N GLU A 100 19.90 -11.22 8.98
CA GLU A 100 19.33 -12.13 9.97
C GLU A 100 18.22 -12.98 9.32
N ASP A 101 18.11 -14.23 9.77
CA ASP A 101 17.29 -15.33 9.22
C ASP A 101 15.82 -14.97 8.92
N ASP A 102 15.29 -13.91 9.54
CA ASP A 102 13.95 -13.39 9.32
C ASP A 102 13.70 -12.92 7.88
N ALA A 103 14.72 -12.35 7.22
CA ALA A 103 14.58 -11.92 5.81
C ALA A 103 14.45 -13.12 4.86
N VAL A 104 15.08 -14.26 5.18
CA VAL A 104 14.96 -15.50 4.40
C VAL A 104 13.58 -16.11 4.62
N ASN A 105 13.08 -16.11 5.85
CA ASN A 105 11.73 -16.59 6.17
C ASN A 105 10.65 -15.72 5.51
N GLU A 106 10.79 -14.39 5.53
CA GLU A 106 9.89 -13.46 4.84
C GLU A 106 9.93 -13.64 3.32
N SER A 107 11.12 -13.84 2.72
CA SER A 107 11.23 -14.14 1.29
C SER A 107 10.56 -15.46 0.91
N LEU A 108 10.56 -16.44 1.81
CA LEU A 108 9.99 -17.76 1.56
C LEU A 108 8.46 -17.75 1.75
N GLU A 109 7.96 -17.05 2.77
CA GLU A 109 6.53 -16.85 3.01
C GLU A 109 5.91 -15.94 1.92
N SER A 110 6.63 -14.93 1.43
CA SER A 110 6.17 -14.12 0.30
C SER A 110 6.13 -14.93 -1.01
N ALA A 111 7.09 -15.82 -1.28
CA ALA A 111 7.03 -16.72 -2.42
C ALA A 111 5.85 -17.71 -2.33
N ARG A 112 5.55 -18.21 -1.13
CA ARG A 112 4.36 -19.06 -0.87
C ARG A 112 3.05 -18.31 -1.06
N LEU A 113 2.98 -17.06 -0.58
CA LEU A 113 1.83 -16.19 -0.79
C LEU A 113 1.60 -15.89 -2.27
N VAL A 114 2.66 -15.57 -3.02
CA VAL A 114 2.55 -15.34 -4.47
C VAL A 114 2.07 -16.61 -5.18
N HIS A 115 2.62 -17.77 -4.86
CA HIS A 115 2.20 -19.03 -5.47
C HIS A 115 0.74 -19.40 -5.14
N SER A 116 0.27 -19.06 -3.93
CA SER A 116 -1.11 -19.29 -3.50
C SER A 116 -2.10 -18.31 -4.12
N LEU A 117 -1.72 -17.04 -4.29
CA LEU A 117 -2.60 -15.97 -4.76
C LEU A 117 -2.64 -15.88 -6.29
N MET A 118 -1.59 -16.29 -6.99
CA MET A 118 -1.51 -16.27 -8.46
C MET A 118 -2.71 -16.94 -9.16
N PRO A 119 -3.12 -18.19 -8.83
CA PRO A 119 -4.27 -18.82 -9.48
C PRO A 119 -5.60 -18.12 -9.18
N VAL A 120 -5.75 -17.54 -7.99
CA VAL A 120 -6.97 -16.80 -7.61
C VAL A 120 -7.05 -15.48 -8.38
N VAL A 121 -5.92 -14.79 -8.53
CA VAL A 121 -5.83 -13.53 -9.28
C VAL A 121 -6.01 -13.75 -10.78
N GLU A 122 -5.40 -14.78 -11.35
CA GLU A 122 -5.57 -15.16 -12.75
C GLU A 122 -7.03 -15.48 -13.09
N GLN A 123 -7.73 -16.19 -12.20
CA GLN A 123 -9.15 -16.48 -12.39
C GLN A 123 -10.01 -15.21 -12.39
N GLN A 124 -9.77 -14.27 -11.46
CA GLN A 124 -10.53 -13.02 -11.40
C GLN A 124 -10.18 -12.09 -12.59
N LEU A 125 -8.93 -12.08 -13.03
CA LEU A 125 -8.50 -11.33 -14.22
C LEU A 125 -9.12 -11.90 -15.50
N ALA A 126 -9.22 -13.22 -15.64
CA ALA A 126 -9.87 -13.86 -16.79
C ALA A 126 -11.37 -13.53 -16.85
N VAL A 127 -12.05 -13.51 -15.70
CA VAL A 127 -13.46 -13.10 -15.62
C VAL A 127 -13.62 -11.61 -15.96
N LEU A 128 -12.73 -10.75 -15.46
CA LEU A 128 -12.74 -9.33 -15.79
C LEU A 128 -12.49 -9.10 -17.28
N ASP A 129 -11.55 -9.83 -17.89
CA ASP A 129 -11.22 -9.73 -19.31
C ASP A 129 -12.38 -10.20 -20.21
N ALA A 130 -13.09 -11.26 -19.82
CA ALA A 130 -14.31 -11.71 -20.48
C ALA A 130 -15.44 -10.67 -20.39
N LEU A 131 -15.62 -10.05 -19.21
CA LEU A 131 -16.61 -8.98 -19.02
C LEU A 131 -16.24 -7.73 -19.84
N MET A 132 -14.97 -7.31 -19.84
CA MET A 132 -14.52 -6.18 -20.66
C MET A 132 -14.64 -6.46 -22.16
N SER A 133 -14.31 -7.66 -22.61
CA SER A 133 -14.50 -8.09 -24.00
C SER A 133 -15.98 -8.07 -24.41
N SER A 134 -16.88 -8.46 -23.51
CA SER A 134 -18.34 -8.41 -23.75
C SER A 134 -18.88 -6.98 -23.86
N VAL A 135 -18.34 -6.05 -23.06
CA VAL A 135 -18.72 -4.62 -23.07
C VAL A 135 -18.21 -3.92 -24.33
N ILE A 136 -17.08 -4.35 -24.88
CA ILE A 136 -16.46 -3.80 -26.09
C ILE A 136 -17.05 -4.46 -27.37
N GLY A 137 -17.90 -5.47 -27.23
CA GLY A 137 -18.59 -6.14 -28.35
C GLY A 137 -17.70 -7.12 -29.14
N LEU A 138 -16.57 -7.53 -28.56
CA LEU A 138 -15.72 -8.58 -29.12
C LEU A 138 -16.31 -9.95 -28.76
N GLN A 139 -16.26 -10.92 -29.68
CA GLN A 139 -16.71 -12.28 -29.38
C GLN A 139 -15.91 -12.82 -28.20
N THR A 140 -16.61 -13.17 -27.12
CA THR A 140 -16.05 -13.71 -25.88
C THR A 140 -15.09 -14.85 -26.19
N VAL A 141 -13.80 -14.68 -25.93
CA VAL A 141 -12.85 -15.80 -25.90
C VAL A 141 -13.19 -16.62 -24.66
N GLN A 142 -13.91 -17.72 -24.86
CA GLN A 142 -14.09 -18.72 -23.81
C GLN A 142 -12.75 -19.43 -23.61
N ALA A 143 -12.08 -19.17 -22.49
CA ALA A 143 -11.00 -20.04 -22.06
C ALA A 143 -11.60 -21.42 -21.71
N GLU A 144 -11.02 -22.47 -22.27
CA GLU A 144 -11.43 -23.87 -22.07
C GLU A 144 -11.48 -24.24 -20.58
N ARG A 145 -12.42 -25.14 -20.25
CA ARG A 145 -12.67 -25.68 -18.89
C ARG A 145 -11.46 -26.35 -18.25
#